data_AF-A0A521U9K2-F1
#
_entry.id   AF-A0A521U9K2-F1
#
_cell.length_a   1.000
_cell.length_b   1.000
_cell.length_c   1.000
_cell.angle_alpha   90.00
_cell.angle_beta   90.00
_cell.angle_gamma   90.00
#
_symmetry.space_group_name_H-M   'P 1'
#
loop_
_entity.id
_entity.type
_entity.pdbx_description
1 polymer ?
#
loop_
_entity_poly.entity_id
_entity_poly.type
_entity_poly.pdbx_seq_one_letter_code
_entity_poly.pdbx_strand_id
1 'polypeptide(L)'
;MKIRRSFRATLAVIIASLTACGDGAQPATDAGEDAPLVADVGTDVGTDVGTDVGTDAGLDSGADAGADVGPVGDLAGDEGAATDADDCSDGGLRVDGGGCLRCAPGERVCGARCSGASDPSTGCGAAGCEPCAYPNAMATCVAGACAPGRCLDGFAECDLDARNGCEVSTRTDRDHCGACGNRCSLPNAAAGCSDGTCAVGTCNPGYGDCDGNAANGCETGVQGDLAHCGACGQRCAPAHATGRCSAGACGVAACEAGFADCDGSAANGCEVDVRVDAMSCGRCGARCAPPHATGSCSAGACSVVACDPGYGDCDGDAGNGCEVDLRTSAAHCGTCVARCAYPNAAGQCREGVCAPGACNPGFSDCDGDAANGCEVETASNPLSCGACGRVCDRPNATAQCSAGVCRIGRCDAGSADCDGRDDNGCEVNTSLTLSSCGACGRVCAPAHATPVCEEGRCAIASCAPSYANCNESPDDGCEVDTRSDVAHCGGCGNGCRFPRATTRCTGGQCHIATCDPGYGDCNGDEGDGCETALSAAPDNCGVCGVFCTEVCRASVCEPCSVASEGAACRGGSICRCAGALCACRD
;
A
#
# COMPACT_ATOMS: atom_id res chain seq x y z
N MET A 1 33.04 -52.83 -46.49
CA MET A 1 31.70 -52.32 -46.06
C MET A 1 31.76 -52.11 -44.56
N LYS A 2 31.56 -50.96 -43.92
CA LYS A 2 31.28 -49.55 -44.27
C LYS A 2 31.94 -48.74 -43.13
N ILE A 3 32.66 -47.68 -43.48
CA ILE A 3 33.49 -46.82 -42.60
C ILE A 3 32.77 -45.50 -42.33
N ARG A 4 32.76 -44.98 -41.09
CA ARG A 4 32.73 -43.54 -40.71
C ARG A 4 33.37 -43.40 -39.32
N ARG A 5 34.64 -43.02 -39.14
CA ARG A 5 35.34 -41.71 -39.26
C ARG A 5 34.78 -40.59 -38.36
N SER A 6 35.51 -40.42 -37.25
CA SER A 6 35.69 -39.21 -36.43
C SER A 6 36.41 -38.11 -37.22
N PHE A 7 36.21 -36.82 -36.90
CA PHE A 7 37.27 -35.80 -36.83
C PHE A 7 36.77 -34.44 -36.28
N ARG A 8 37.62 -33.84 -35.43
CA ARG A 8 37.59 -32.49 -34.82
C ARG A 8 37.82 -31.37 -35.84
N ALA A 9 37.37 -30.15 -35.51
CA ALA A 9 38.00 -28.86 -35.83
C ALA A 9 37.24 -27.73 -35.08
N THR A 10 37.74 -26.55 -34.70
CA THR A 10 39.04 -25.95 -34.35
C THR A 10 38.69 -24.55 -33.80
N LEU A 11 39.46 -24.10 -32.82
CA LEU A 11 39.51 -22.79 -32.14
C LEU A 11 39.88 -21.60 -33.06
N ALA A 12 39.38 -20.37 -32.79
CA ALA A 12 40.18 -19.11 -32.74
C ALA A 12 39.32 -17.87 -32.42
N VAL A 13 39.57 -17.13 -31.31
CA VAL A 13 40.35 -15.86 -31.14
C VAL A 13 39.60 -14.62 -31.71
N ILE A 14 39.33 -13.56 -30.93
CA ILE A 14 40.06 -12.25 -30.80
C ILE A 14 39.36 -11.47 -29.64
N ILE A 15 39.99 -11.17 -28.48
CA ILE A 15 40.82 -9.98 -28.10
C ILE A 15 39.96 -8.68 -28.06
N ALA A 16 39.98 -7.74 -27.11
CA ALA A 16 40.79 -7.26 -25.97
C ALA A 16 39.85 -6.38 -25.09
N SER A 17 39.98 -6.29 -23.74
CA SER A 17 40.86 -5.35 -23.00
C SER A 17 40.59 -3.87 -23.38
N LEU A 18 40.27 -2.90 -22.52
CA LEU A 18 40.83 -2.49 -21.21
C LEU A 18 39.94 -1.39 -20.59
N THR A 19 39.78 -1.48 -19.26
CA THR A 19 40.04 -0.45 -18.23
C THR A 19 39.69 1.04 -18.45
N ALA A 20 38.89 1.60 -17.54
CA ALA A 20 39.09 2.92 -16.89
C ALA A 20 38.11 2.99 -15.69
N CYS A 21 38.59 3.02 -14.43
CA CYS A 21 38.90 4.21 -13.62
C CYS A 21 37.73 5.19 -13.47
N GLY A 22 37.27 5.38 -12.23
CA GLY A 22 36.28 6.40 -11.89
C GLY A 22 35.76 6.27 -10.45
N ASP A 23 36.63 6.56 -9.48
CA ASP A 23 36.27 6.75 -8.08
C ASP A 23 35.33 7.94 -7.87
N GLY A 24 34.38 7.75 -6.94
CA GLY A 24 34.10 8.74 -5.89
C GLY A 24 32.98 9.76 -6.13
N ALA A 25 31.79 9.48 -5.59
CA ALA A 25 31.21 10.23 -4.46
C ALA A 25 29.80 9.71 -4.12
N GLN A 26 29.64 9.14 -2.92
CA GLN A 26 28.34 8.99 -2.24
C GLN A 26 28.05 10.26 -1.39
N PRO A 27 27.03 10.27 -0.52
CA PRO A 27 25.64 10.64 -0.81
C PRO A 27 25.20 11.82 0.09
N ALA A 28 24.03 12.41 -0.16
CA ALA A 28 23.39 13.26 0.83
C ALA A 28 21.99 12.75 1.13
N THR A 29 21.75 12.64 2.41
CA THR A 29 20.67 11.96 3.12
C THR A 29 19.42 12.81 3.26
N ASP A 30 18.32 12.09 3.38
CA ASP A 30 17.19 12.30 4.28
C ASP A 30 15.94 13.05 3.82
N ALA A 31 14.82 12.43 4.23
CA ALA A 31 13.45 12.90 4.21
C ALA A 31 13.33 14.27 4.93
N GLY A 32 12.47 15.20 4.53
CA GLY A 32 11.01 15.05 4.48
C GLY A 32 10.46 15.31 5.87
N GLU A 33 9.95 16.52 6.14
CA GLU A 33 8.75 16.86 6.94
C GLU A 33 8.40 18.35 6.76
N ASP A 34 7.10 18.63 6.90
CA ASP A 34 6.36 19.85 6.59
C ASP A 34 6.67 21.08 7.48
N ALA A 35 6.60 22.28 6.90
CA ALA A 35 5.74 23.41 7.33
C ALA A 35 6.06 24.71 6.53
N PRO A 36 5.05 25.58 6.26
CA PRO A 36 5.19 26.71 5.34
C PRO A 36 5.75 27.95 6.05
N LEU A 37 6.64 28.68 5.36
CA LEU A 37 7.07 30.02 5.76
C LEU A 37 6.48 31.08 4.83
N VAL A 38 5.69 31.94 5.45
CA VAL A 38 5.27 33.26 4.99
C VAL A 38 6.41 34.23 5.28
N ALA A 39 6.81 35.04 4.29
CA ALA A 39 7.25 36.42 4.52
C ALA A 39 7.29 37.21 3.20
N ASP A 40 6.50 38.29 3.21
CA ASP A 40 6.45 39.47 2.33
C ASP A 40 7.78 40.00 1.80
N VAL A 41 7.73 40.52 0.56
CA VAL A 41 7.76 41.97 0.20
C VAL A 41 7.06 42.03 -1.18
N GLY A 42 6.01 42.79 -1.48
CA GLY A 42 5.55 44.09 -1.01
C GLY A 42 5.63 45.07 -2.18
N THR A 43 4.49 45.44 -2.79
CA THR A 43 4.18 46.81 -3.26
C THR A 43 2.77 46.90 -3.89
N ASP A 44 1.88 47.52 -3.12
CA ASP A 44 0.98 48.62 -3.50
C ASP A 44 0.30 48.65 -4.87
N VAL A 45 -1.03 48.46 -4.90
CA VAL A 45 -1.93 49.45 -5.52
C VAL A 45 -3.21 49.54 -4.69
N GLY A 46 -3.39 50.69 -4.05
CA GLY A 46 -4.62 51.08 -3.36
C GLY A 46 -5.74 51.45 -4.34
N THR A 47 -6.95 51.24 -3.87
CA THR A 47 -8.14 51.98 -4.27
C THR A 47 -7.90 53.49 -4.16
N ASP A 48 -8.23 54.26 -5.20
CA ASP A 48 -9.15 55.41 -5.11
C ASP A 48 -9.18 56.26 -6.40
N VAL A 49 -10.42 56.62 -6.76
CA VAL A 49 -10.86 57.90 -7.37
C VAL A 49 -10.62 58.13 -8.86
N GLY A 50 -11.68 58.60 -9.52
CA GLY A 50 -11.55 59.63 -10.54
C GLY A 50 -12.31 59.36 -11.83
N THR A 51 -13.54 59.84 -11.89
CA THR A 51 -14.13 60.34 -13.14
C THR A 51 -13.23 61.42 -13.75
N ASP A 52 -13.34 61.55 -15.08
CA ASP A 52 -13.01 62.72 -15.91
C ASP A 52 -11.65 62.76 -16.63
N VAL A 53 -11.74 63.26 -17.87
CA VAL A 53 -10.70 63.67 -18.84
C VAL A 53 -10.14 62.54 -19.71
N GLY A 54 -10.15 62.60 -21.03
CA GLY A 54 -10.40 63.69 -21.99
C GLY A 54 -9.86 63.26 -23.35
N THR A 55 -10.39 63.83 -24.43
CA THR A 55 -10.44 63.23 -25.77
C THR A 55 -9.54 63.96 -26.77
N ASP A 56 -8.31 64.36 -26.45
CA ASP A 56 -7.73 65.49 -27.19
C ASP A 56 -6.39 65.13 -27.87
N ALA A 57 -6.47 64.50 -29.05
CA ALA A 57 -5.42 64.60 -30.07
C ALA A 57 -5.70 65.87 -30.90
N GLY A 58 -5.09 66.97 -30.45
CA GLY A 58 -5.24 68.31 -31.02
C GLY A 58 -4.70 68.42 -32.45
N LEU A 59 -5.59 68.90 -33.32
CA LEU A 59 -5.29 69.57 -34.58
C LEU A 59 -4.69 70.95 -34.29
N ASP A 60 -3.75 71.31 -35.16
CA ASP A 60 -3.02 72.56 -35.13
C ASP A 60 -3.92 73.77 -35.43
N SER A 61 -3.82 74.75 -34.54
CA SER A 61 -3.78 76.20 -34.78
C SER A 61 -4.77 76.87 -35.75
N GLY A 62 -5.64 77.72 -35.18
CA GLY A 62 -6.19 78.88 -35.87
C GLY A 62 -7.57 79.34 -35.42
N ALA A 63 -7.65 80.03 -34.28
CA ALA A 63 -8.77 80.93 -34.00
C ALA A 63 -8.19 82.26 -33.55
N ASP A 64 -8.37 83.30 -34.36
CA ASP A 64 -8.38 84.69 -33.90
C ASP A 64 -9.52 85.44 -34.56
N ALA A 65 -10.10 86.31 -33.73
CA ALA A 65 -11.37 86.98 -33.88
C ALA A 65 -11.52 87.82 -35.15
N GLY A 66 -12.69 87.69 -35.79
CA GLY A 66 -13.28 88.76 -36.57
C GLY A 66 -14.14 89.64 -35.65
N ALA A 67 -13.62 90.80 -35.28
CA ALA A 67 -14.41 91.98 -34.94
C ALA A 67 -13.47 93.19 -34.95
N ASP A 68 -13.46 93.94 -36.05
CA ASP A 68 -13.25 95.38 -35.97
C ASP A 68 -14.01 96.09 -37.09
N VAL A 69 -14.95 96.89 -36.60
CA VAL A 69 -15.77 97.86 -37.29
C VAL A 69 -14.83 98.95 -37.82
N GLY A 70 -15.00 99.36 -39.09
CA GLY A 70 -14.29 100.52 -39.62
C GLY A 70 -14.57 101.76 -38.75
N PRO A 71 -13.54 102.57 -38.50
CA PRO A 71 -13.68 103.95 -38.92
C PRO A 71 -12.35 104.55 -39.35
N VAL A 72 -12.28 105.01 -40.59
CA VAL A 72 -11.48 106.17 -41.04
C VAL A 72 -12.01 106.41 -42.46
N GLY A 73 -12.54 107.56 -42.80
CA GLY A 73 -12.10 108.88 -42.39
C GLY A 73 -12.06 109.64 -43.70
N ASP A 74 -12.96 110.61 -43.80
CA ASP A 74 -12.93 111.70 -44.78
C ASP A 74 -11.52 112.27 -44.92
N LEU A 75 -11.28 112.90 -46.08
CA LEU A 75 -10.21 113.85 -46.48
C LEU A 75 -9.77 113.44 -47.89
N ALA A 76 -9.73 114.28 -48.93
CA ALA A 76 -9.95 115.70 -49.12
C ALA A 76 -10.27 115.84 -50.64
N GLY A 77 -11.13 116.76 -51.04
CA GLY A 77 -10.73 118.14 -51.34
C GLY A 77 -10.50 118.29 -52.85
N ASP A 78 -11.37 119.01 -53.54
CA ASP A 78 -11.12 120.41 -53.92
C ASP A 78 -12.25 120.91 -54.83
N GLU A 79 -12.66 122.14 -54.59
CA GLU A 79 -13.60 122.87 -55.43
C GLU A 79 -12.82 123.49 -56.60
N GLY A 80 -13.29 123.25 -57.82
CA GLY A 80 -12.67 123.81 -59.02
C GLY A 80 -13.67 123.94 -60.15
N ALA A 81 -14.45 125.01 -60.14
CA ALA A 81 -15.31 125.42 -61.24
C ALA A 81 -14.50 125.74 -62.52
N ALA A 82 -14.89 125.15 -63.65
CA ALA A 82 -14.77 125.69 -65.01
C ALA A 82 -15.53 124.75 -65.97
N THR A 83 -16.76 125.08 -66.35
CA THR A 83 -17.12 125.59 -67.69
C THR A 83 -16.50 124.80 -68.84
N ASP A 84 -17.23 123.85 -69.42
CA ASP A 84 -17.93 124.06 -70.69
C ASP A 84 -18.65 122.78 -71.13
N ALA A 85 -19.69 122.99 -71.92
CA ALA A 85 -20.59 122.00 -72.49
C ALA A 85 -19.89 120.73 -73.02
N ASP A 86 -20.46 119.55 -72.73
CA ASP A 86 -20.70 118.49 -73.72
C ASP A 86 -21.42 117.28 -73.08
N ASP A 87 -22.73 117.32 -73.31
CA ASP A 87 -23.81 116.45 -72.86
C ASP A 87 -23.78 115.09 -73.59
N CYS A 88 -23.77 113.96 -72.85
CA CYS A 88 -24.17 112.66 -73.43
C CYS A 88 -25.71 112.59 -73.41
N SER A 89 -26.38 113.46 -74.19
CA SER A 89 -27.82 113.81 -74.11
C SER A 89 -28.85 112.67 -74.20
N ASP A 90 -28.42 111.41 -74.35
CA ASP A 90 -29.31 110.24 -74.45
C ASP A 90 -28.91 109.08 -73.53
N GLY A 91 -28.36 109.35 -72.34
CA GLY A 91 -28.28 108.37 -71.25
C GLY A 91 -27.11 107.37 -71.27
N GLY A 92 -25.94 107.74 -71.83
CA GLY A 92 -24.71 106.93 -71.78
C GLY A 92 -23.75 107.33 -70.65
N LEU A 93 -22.97 106.38 -70.11
CA LEU A 93 -21.96 106.61 -69.06
C LEU A 93 -20.59 106.91 -69.70
N ARG A 94 -19.88 107.97 -69.30
CA ARG A 94 -18.52 108.24 -69.83
C ARG A 94 -17.53 107.16 -69.37
N VAL A 95 -16.72 106.66 -70.30
CA VAL A 95 -15.59 105.77 -70.02
C VAL A 95 -14.25 106.48 -70.29
N ASP A 96 -13.24 106.12 -69.51
CA ASP A 96 -11.91 106.73 -69.56
C ASP A 96 -11.31 106.61 -70.96
N GLY A 97 -11.13 107.74 -71.62
CA GLY A 97 -10.81 107.82 -73.05
C GLY A 97 -11.70 108.79 -73.86
N GLY A 98 -12.67 109.45 -73.21
CA GLY A 98 -13.43 110.55 -73.80
C GLY A 98 -14.68 110.14 -74.61
N GLY A 99 -15.08 108.86 -74.56
CA GLY A 99 -16.29 108.35 -75.19
C GLY A 99 -17.43 108.07 -74.19
N CYS A 100 -18.68 108.26 -74.60
CA CYS A 100 -19.85 107.78 -73.85
C CYS A 100 -20.05 106.28 -74.15
N LEU A 101 -19.89 105.39 -73.16
CA LEU A 101 -20.27 103.99 -73.25
C LEU A 101 -21.80 103.89 -73.30
N ARG A 102 -22.30 103.55 -74.48
CA ARG A 102 -23.70 103.21 -74.72
C ARG A 102 -23.76 101.72 -75.02
N CYS A 103 -24.41 100.99 -74.14
CA CYS A 103 -24.69 99.58 -74.38
C CYS A 103 -25.80 99.44 -75.42
N ALA A 104 -25.82 98.31 -76.13
CA ALA A 104 -26.83 98.07 -77.15
C ALA A 104 -28.24 97.97 -76.52
N PRO A 105 -29.32 98.20 -77.28
CA PRO A 105 -30.68 97.96 -76.79
C PRO A 105 -30.82 96.52 -76.26
N GLY A 106 -31.26 96.37 -75.01
CA GLY A 106 -31.32 95.08 -74.32
C GLY A 106 -30.11 94.77 -73.43
N GLU A 107 -29.13 95.67 -73.37
CA GLU A 107 -28.01 95.64 -72.42
C GLU A 107 -28.12 96.81 -71.43
N ARG A 108 -27.43 96.70 -70.30
CA ARG A 108 -27.29 97.74 -69.29
C ARG A 108 -25.85 97.84 -68.83
N VAL A 109 -25.52 98.95 -68.19
CA VAL A 109 -24.21 99.17 -67.60
C VAL A 109 -24.16 98.49 -66.23
N CYS A 110 -23.31 97.48 -66.09
CA CYS A 110 -23.01 96.83 -64.81
C CYS A 110 -21.51 97.01 -64.53
N GLY A 111 -21.17 97.96 -63.66
CA GLY A 111 -19.79 98.41 -63.48
C GLY A 111 -19.25 99.10 -64.73
N ALA A 112 -18.05 98.73 -65.20
CA ALA A 112 -17.41 99.29 -66.39
C ALA A 112 -17.66 98.48 -67.68
N ARG A 113 -18.67 97.60 -67.69
CA ARG A 113 -19.00 96.74 -68.85
C ARG A 113 -20.50 96.76 -69.13
N CYS A 114 -20.83 96.54 -70.40
CA CYS A 114 -22.19 96.28 -70.83
C CYS A 114 -22.53 94.81 -70.60
N SER A 115 -23.64 94.56 -69.90
CA SER A 115 -24.17 93.22 -69.63
C SER A 115 -25.62 93.14 -70.08
N GLY A 116 -26.03 92.00 -70.65
CA GLY A 116 -27.40 91.79 -71.10
C GLY A 116 -28.42 91.97 -69.97
N ALA A 117 -29.50 92.72 -70.20
CA ALA A 117 -30.62 92.92 -69.27
C ALA A 117 -31.34 91.61 -68.86
N SER A 118 -31.03 90.51 -69.55
CA SER A 118 -31.57 89.17 -69.33
C SER A 118 -30.47 88.13 -69.10
N ASP A 119 -29.30 88.55 -68.61
CA ASP A 119 -28.20 87.64 -68.24
C ASP A 119 -28.25 87.34 -66.73
N PRO A 120 -28.63 86.12 -66.30
CA PRO A 120 -28.73 85.75 -64.89
C PRO A 120 -27.40 85.88 -64.12
N SER A 121 -26.26 85.82 -64.80
CA SER A 121 -24.93 85.95 -64.19
C SER A 121 -24.62 87.39 -63.73
N THR A 122 -25.37 88.36 -64.25
CA THR A 122 -25.22 89.79 -63.89
C THR A 122 -26.54 90.42 -63.43
N GLY A 123 -27.62 89.63 -63.36
CA GLY A 123 -28.94 90.01 -62.85
C GLY A 123 -30.01 90.16 -63.93
N CYS A 124 -31.28 90.03 -63.54
CA CYS A 124 -32.39 89.85 -64.48
C CYS A 124 -33.31 91.05 -64.67
N GLY A 125 -32.86 92.31 -64.61
CA GLY A 125 -33.76 93.47 -64.79
C GLY A 125 -33.05 94.74 -65.26
N ALA A 126 -33.83 95.75 -65.64
CA ALA A 126 -33.30 97.00 -66.22
C ALA A 126 -32.51 97.88 -65.24
N ALA A 127 -32.70 97.70 -63.92
CA ALA A 127 -32.19 98.62 -62.89
C ALA A 127 -31.15 98.01 -61.93
N GLY A 128 -31.03 96.67 -61.85
CA GLY A 128 -30.16 96.01 -60.87
C GLY A 128 -29.09 95.12 -61.52
N CYS A 129 -27.88 95.10 -60.95
CA CYS A 129 -26.75 94.28 -61.42
C CYS A 129 -26.40 93.13 -60.45
N GLU A 130 -27.35 92.71 -59.63
CA GLU A 130 -27.16 91.62 -58.67
C GLU A 130 -27.32 90.27 -59.37
N PRO A 131 -26.31 89.39 -59.37
CA PRO A 131 -26.42 88.05 -59.92
C PRO A 131 -27.53 87.27 -59.24
N CYS A 132 -28.26 86.48 -60.03
CA CYS A 132 -29.26 85.59 -59.47
C CYS A 132 -28.54 84.37 -58.86
N ALA A 133 -28.40 84.35 -57.53
CA ALA A 133 -27.78 83.24 -56.81
C ALA A 133 -28.85 82.34 -56.18
N TYR A 134 -29.05 81.17 -56.78
CA TYR A 134 -29.83 80.07 -56.18
C TYR A 134 -28.87 78.92 -55.86
N PRO A 135 -28.78 78.47 -54.60
CA PRO A 135 -27.96 77.31 -54.24
C PRO A 135 -28.33 76.09 -55.08
N ASN A 136 -27.33 75.50 -55.74
CA ASN A 136 -27.44 74.28 -56.56
C ASN A 136 -28.53 74.28 -57.66
N ALA A 137 -28.98 75.46 -58.10
CA ALA A 137 -29.93 75.61 -59.20
C ALA A 137 -29.37 76.58 -60.25
N MET A 138 -29.71 76.36 -61.51
CA MET A 138 -29.40 77.31 -62.57
C MET A 138 -30.34 78.50 -62.45
N ALA A 139 -29.82 79.73 -62.47
CA ALA A 139 -30.68 80.91 -62.51
C ALA A 139 -31.20 81.19 -63.93
N THR A 140 -32.44 81.67 -64.05
CA THR A 140 -33.02 82.13 -65.31
C THR A 140 -33.72 83.48 -65.13
N CYS A 141 -33.77 84.28 -66.20
CA CYS A 141 -34.49 85.54 -66.21
C CYS A 141 -35.91 85.34 -66.76
N VAL A 142 -36.92 85.51 -65.91
CA VAL A 142 -38.34 85.44 -66.32
C VAL A 142 -38.98 86.79 -66.05
N ALA A 143 -39.49 87.43 -67.11
CA ALA A 143 -40.21 88.71 -67.03
C ALA A 143 -39.48 89.83 -66.26
N GLY A 144 -38.14 89.88 -66.33
CA GLY A 144 -37.38 90.92 -65.65
C GLY A 144 -37.11 90.66 -64.15
N ALA A 145 -37.29 89.41 -63.69
CA ALA A 145 -36.94 88.97 -62.33
C ALA A 145 -36.07 87.71 -62.37
N CYS A 146 -35.24 87.54 -61.33
CA CYS A 146 -34.57 86.27 -61.08
C CYS A 146 -35.62 85.20 -60.77
N ALA A 147 -35.53 84.08 -61.47
CA ALA A 147 -36.28 82.88 -61.14
C ALA A 147 -35.33 81.67 -61.12
N PRO A 148 -35.56 80.68 -60.25
CA PRO A 148 -34.86 79.41 -60.31
C PRO A 148 -35.21 78.69 -61.62
N GLY A 149 -34.21 78.17 -62.28
CA GLY A 149 -34.31 77.30 -63.45
C GLY A 149 -34.29 75.82 -63.03
N ARG A 150 -33.61 74.97 -63.82
CA ARG A 150 -33.43 73.56 -63.45
C ARG A 150 -32.39 73.41 -62.34
N CYS A 151 -32.57 72.42 -61.46
CA CYS A 151 -31.53 72.02 -60.52
C CYS A 151 -30.26 71.57 -61.25
N LEU A 152 -29.12 71.79 -60.61
CA LEU A 152 -27.86 71.17 -61.03
C LEU A 152 -27.95 69.65 -60.83
N ASP A 153 -27.24 68.89 -61.66
CA ASP A 153 -27.27 67.43 -61.62
C ASP A 153 -26.93 66.91 -60.20
N GLY A 154 -27.80 66.08 -59.65
CA GLY A 154 -27.65 65.53 -58.30
C GLY A 154 -28.23 66.37 -57.17
N PHE A 155 -28.94 67.45 -57.50
CA PHE A 155 -29.73 68.24 -56.55
C PHE A 155 -31.20 68.24 -56.94
N ALA A 156 -32.07 68.30 -55.95
CA ALA A 156 -33.51 68.41 -56.14
C ALA A 156 -34.10 69.43 -55.18
N GLU A 157 -35.23 69.99 -55.58
CA GLU A 157 -36.08 70.81 -54.73
C GLU A 157 -37.15 69.88 -54.15
N CYS A 158 -37.08 69.66 -52.83
CA CYS A 158 -37.87 68.64 -52.14
C CYS A 158 -38.89 69.24 -51.16
N ASP A 159 -38.78 70.54 -50.86
CA ASP A 159 -39.70 71.26 -49.99
C ASP A 159 -40.74 72.13 -50.74
N LEU A 160 -40.69 72.19 -52.08
CA LEU A 160 -41.57 73.00 -52.94
C LEU A 160 -41.45 74.52 -52.73
N ASP A 161 -40.36 75.00 -52.09
CA ASP A 161 -40.01 76.41 -52.01
C ASP A 161 -38.86 76.83 -52.93
N ALA A 162 -39.22 77.08 -54.19
CA ALA A 162 -38.31 77.55 -55.24
C ALA A 162 -37.42 78.78 -54.88
N ARG A 163 -37.71 79.52 -53.80
CA ARG A 163 -36.88 80.66 -53.36
C ARG A 163 -35.54 80.25 -52.73
N ASN A 164 -35.41 79.04 -52.20
CA ASN A 164 -34.20 78.59 -51.50
C ASN A 164 -33.26 77.73 -52.36
N GLY A 165 -33.65 77.42 -53.61
CA GLY A 165 -32.81 76.72 -54.59
C GLY A 165 -33.13 75.22 -54.66
N CYS A 166 -32.11 74.39 -54.91
CA CYS A 166 -32.21 72.93 -54.82
C CYS A 166 -31.36 72.47 -53.63
N GLU A 167 -32.02 72.42 -52.48
CA GLU A 167 -31.48 72.33 -51.13
C GLU A 167 -31.01 70.91 -50.78
N VAL A 168 -31.55 69.90 -51.45
CA VAL A 168 -31.26 68.49 -51.17
C VAL A 168 -30.33 67.88 -52.21
N SER A 169 -29.22 67.30 -51.76
CA SER A 169 -28.36 66.47 -52.60
C SER A 169 -28.98 65.08 -52.75
N THR A 170 -29.53 64.78 -53.92
CA THR A 170 -30.02 63.43 -54.23
C THR A 170 -28.89 62.43 -54.42
N ARG A 171 -27.62 62.86 -54.43
CA ARG A 171 -26.45 61.98 -54.55
C ARG A 171 -25.90 61.48 -53.23
N THR A 172 -26.11 62.22 -52.15
CA THR A 172 -25.46 61.96 -50.85
C THR A 172 -26.42 61.99 -49.67
N ASP A 173 -27.61 62.57 -49.80
CA ASP A 173 -28.62 62.55 -48.75
C ASP A 173 -29.30 61.18 -48.68
N ARG A 174 -29.17 60.50 -47.54
CA ARG A 174 -29.76 59.19 -47.27
C ARG A 174 -31.30 59.20 -47.30
N ASP A 175 -31.90 60.31 -46.88
CA ASP A 175 -33.36 60.42 -46.78
C ASP A 175 -34.00 60.89 -48.12
N HIS A 176 -33.17 61.25 -49.12
CA HIS A 176 -33.59 61.72 -50.46
C HIS A 176 -32.75 61.11 -51.61
N CYS A 177 -32.32 59.86 -51.48
CA CYS A 177 -31.31 59.27 -52.36
C CYS A 177 -31.89 58.94 -53.74
N GLY A 178 -31.37 59.55 -54.81
CA GLY A 178 -31.84 59.40 -56.18
C GLY A 178 -33.14 60.14 -56.51
N ALA A 179 -33.97 60.44 -55.52
CA ALA A 179 -35.19 61.26 -55.65
C ALA A 179 -35.64 61.80 -54.28
N CYS A 180 -36.39 62.90 -54.29
CA CYS A 180 -36.99 63.47 -53.08
C CYS A 180 -37.83 62.44 -52.31
N GLY A 181 -37.58 62.31 -51.01
CA GLY A 181 -38.29 61.41 -50.10
C GLY A 181 -37.91 59.93 -50.24
N ASN A 182 -36.96 59.59 -51.12
CA ASN A 182 -36.49 58.21 -51.27
C ASN A 182 -35.48 57.87 -50.17
N ARG A 183 -36.01 57.53 -48.99
CA ARG A 183 -35.21 57.16 -47.83
C ARG A 183 -34.65 55.75 -47.96
N CYS A 184 -33.33 55.63 -47.90
CA CYS A 184 -32.67 54.33 -47.89
C CYS A 184 -32.96 53.57 -46.59
N SER A 185 -33.56 52.38 -46.72
CA SER A 185 -33.85 51.47 -45.61
C SER A 185 -33.32 50.09 -45.96
N LEU A 186 -32.20 49.72 -45.36
CA LEU A 186 -31.52 48.45 -45.63
C LEU A 186 -31.63 47.53 -44.39
N PRO A 187 -31.95 46.23 -44.56
CA PRO A 187 -31.96 45.28 -43.46
C PRO A 187 -30.59 45.19 -42.76
N ASN A 188 -30.60 45.23 -41.42
CA ASN A 188 -29.41 45.06 -40.56
C ASN A 188 -28.22 45.99 -40.88
N ALA A 189 -28.45 47.13 -41.52
CA ALA A 189 -27.40 48.07 -41.92
C ALA A 189 -27.82 49.51 -41.70
N ALA A 190 -26.85 50.36 -41.36
CA ALA A 190 -26.97 51.80 -41.55
C ALA A 190 -26.82 52.10 -43.04
N ALA A 191 -27.91 52.53 -43.67
CA ALA A 191 -27.93 52.88 -45.08
C ALA A 191 -27.15 54.18 -45.36
N GLY A 192 -26.44 54.23 -46.48
CA GLY A 192 -25.84 55.43 -47.05
C GLY A 192 -26.41 55.73 -48.43
N CYS A 193 -26.16 56.95 -48.92
CA CYS A 193 -26.45 57.31 -50.31
C CYS A 193 -25.13 57.56 -51.04
N SER A 194 -24.88 56.79 -52.10
CA SER A 194 -23.70 56.93 -52.96
C SER A 194 -24.15 57.11 -54.39
N ASP A 195 -23.86 58.27 -54.97
CA ASP A 195 -24.22 58.66 -56.33
C ASP A 195 -25.71 58.45 -56.68
N GLY A 196 -26.59 58.69 -55.70
CA GLY A 196 -28.03 58.59 -55.87
C GLY A 196 -28.57 57.16 -55.84
N THR A 197 -27.74 56.20 -55.41
CA THR A 197 -28.15 54.83 -55.13
C THR A 197 -27.96 54.52 -53.64
N CYS A 198 -28.93 53.81 -53.06
CA CYS A 198 -28.81 53.33 -51.70
C CYS A 198 -27.70 52.29 -51.63
N ALA A 199 -26.74 52.50 -50.73
CA ALA A 199 -25.60 51.64 -50.49
C ALA A 199 -25.53 51.25 -49.02
N VAL A 200 -24.91 50.11 -48.72
CA VAL A 200 -24.57 49.72 -47.35
C VAL A 200 -23.49 50.67 -46.84
N GLY A 201 -23.80 51.45 -45.80
CA GLY A 201 -22.82 52.32 -45.14
C GLY A 201 -22.00 51.53 -44.12
N THR A 202 -22.67 51.04 -43.08
CA THR A 202 -22.08 50.15 -42.07
C THR A 202 -23.08 49.09 -41.65
N CYS A 203 -22.62 47.86 -41.43
CA CYS A 203 -23.47 46.81 -40.87
C CYS A 203 -23.73 47.03 -39.39
N ASN A 204 -24.92 46.63 -38.93
CA ASN A 204 -25.20 46.54 -37.50
C ASN A 204 -24.25 45.52 -36.85
N PRO A 205 -23.87 45.70 -35.57
CA PRO A 205 -23.03 44.74 -34.88
C PRO A 205 -23.57 43.31 -34.98
N GLY A 206 -22.72 42.39 -35.43
CA GLY A 206 -23.08 40.98 -35.61
C GLY A 206 -23.64 40.59 -36.97
N TYR A 207 -23.71 41.53 -37.92
CA TYR A 207 -24.07 41.27 -39.31
C TYR A 207 -22.95 41.67 -40.29
N GLY A 208 -22.90 41.00 -41.43
CA GLY A 208 -22.00 41.31 -42.55
C GLY A 208 -22.75 41.32 -43.88
N ASP A 209 -22.29 42.14 -44.81
CA ASP A 209 -22.67 42.14 -46.23
C ASP A 209 -21.70 41.22 -46.99
N CYS A 210 -22.10 39.97 -47.20
CA CYS A 210 -21.22 38.92 -47.70
C CYS A 210 -21.37 38.66 -49.20
N ASP A 211 -22.44 39.15 -49.82
CA ASP A 211 -22.65 39.08 -51.27
C ASP A 211 -22.41 40.43 -52.00
N GLY A 212 -22.22 41.52 -51.25
CA GLY A 212 -21.99 42.86 -51.77
C GLY A 212 -23.23 43.52 -52.34
N ASN A 213 -24.42 42.96 -52.08
CA ASN A 213 -25.67 43.42 -52.67
C ASN A 213 -26.36 44.42 -51.75
N ALA A 214 -26.20 45.70 -52.05
CA ALA A 214 -26.84 46.74 -51.25
C ALA A 214 -28.38 46.61 -51.14
N ALA A 215 -29.05 45.86 -52.02
CA ALA A 215 -30.50 45.69 -51.96
C ALA A 215 -31.00 44.79 -50.81
N ASN A 216 -30.19 43.84 -50.31
CA ASN A 216 -30.56 42.96 -49.20
C ASN A 216 -29.89 43.36 -47.86
N GLY A 217 -29.00 44.35 -47.88
CA GLY A 217 -28.41 44.94 -46.67
C GLY A 217 -27.25 44.09 -46.13
N CYS A 218 -27.17 43.94 -44.81
CA CYS A 218 -26.20 43.03 -44.19
C CYS A 218 -26.93 41.73 -43.82
N GLU A 219 -26.98 40.83 -44.78
CA GLU A 219 -27.82 39.64 -44.82
C GLU A 219 -27.32 38.49 -43.93
N THR A 220 -26.04 38.50 -43.55
CA THR A 220 -25.40 37.36 -42.89
C THR A 220 -25.11 37.63 -41.41
N GLY A 221 -25.62 36.78 -40.52
CA GLY A 221 -25.37 36.86 -39.08
C GLY A 221 -24.03 36.25 -38.68
N VAL A 222 -23.00 37.07 -38.48
CA VAL A 222 -21.62 36.60 -38.22
C VAL A 222 -21.37 36.11 -36.78
N GLN A 223 -22.36 36.20 -35.89
CA GLN A 223 -22.20 35.81 -34.48
C GLN A 223 -22.40 34.32 -34.18
N GLY A 224 -23.15 33.63 -35.04
CA GLY A 224 -23.53 32.23 -34.86
C GLY A 224 -23.48 31.39 -36.13
N ASP A 225 -23.29 32.00 -37.30
CA ASP A 225 -23.15 31.26 -38.55
C ASP A 225 -21.77 30.59 -38.62
N LEU A 226 -21.75 29.27 -38.79
CA LEU A 226 -20.53 28.49 -38.90
C LEU A 226 -19.73 28.79 -40.18
N ALA A 227 -20.38 29.26 -41.24
CA ALA A 227 -19.75 29.60 -42.51
C ALA A 227 -19.21 31.04 -42.55
N HIS A 228 -19.65 31.89 -41.62
CA HIS A 228 -19.35 33.33 -41.59
C HIS A 228 -19.00 33.81 -40.16
N CYS A 229 -18.29 33.00 -39.39
CA CYS A 229 -18.06 33.24 -37.97
C CYS A 229 -17.06 34.39 -37.76
N GLY A 230 -17.55 35.51 -37.24
CA GLY A 230 -16.78 36.73 -37.00
C GLY A 230 -16.67 37.66 -38.22
N ALA A 231 -16.65 37.12 -39.43
CA ALA A 231 -16.71 37.89 -40.67
C ALA A 231 -17.21 37.05 -41.87
N CYS A 232 -17.53 37.74 -42.97
CA CYS A 232 -17.92 37.11 -44.22
C CYS A 232 -16.84 36.15 -44.74
N GLY A 233 -17.26 34.93 -45.11
CA GLY A 233 -16.40 33.85 -45.61
C GLY A 233 -15.53 33.18 -44.55
N GLN A 234 -15.55 33.63 -43.28
CA GLN A 234 -14.76 33.04 -42.20
C GLN A 234 -15.45 31.78 -41.66
N ARG A 235 -15.27 30.67 -42.37
CA ARG A 235 -15.78 29.38 -41.93
C ARG A 235 -15.04 28.91 -40.67
N CYS A 236 -15.79 28.61 -39.61
CA CYS A 236 -15.29 27.96 -38.41
C CYS A 236 -15.20 26.44 -38.62
N ALA A 237 -14.02 25.97 -39.02
CA ALA A 237 -13.72 24.55 -39.25
C ALA A 237 -12.36 24.18 -38.65
N PRO A 238 -12.27 24.09 -37.30
CA PRO A 238 -11.05 23.64 -36.62
C PRO A 238 -10.66 22.23 -37.08
N ALA A 239 -9.35 21.95 -37.13
CA ALA A 239 -8.84 20.66 -37.57
C ALA A 239 -9.25 19.54 -36.59
N HIS A 240 -9.58 18.36 -37.13
CA HIS A 240 -10.00 17.18 -36.36
C HIS A 240 -11.13 17.44 -35.35
N ALA A 241 -12.00 18.39 -35.65
CA ALA A 241 -13.01 18.88 -34.74
C ALA A 241 -14.28 19.36 -35.46
N THR A 242 -15.39 19.32 -34.73
CA THR A 242 -16.61 20.04 -35.11
C THR A 242 -16.50 21.47 -34.60
N GLY A 243 -16.56 22.46 -35.49
CA GLY A 243 -16.54 23.87 -35.11
C GLY A 243 -17.82 24.34 -34.41
N ARG A 244 -17.71 25.38 -33.59
CA ARG A 244 -18.81 26.14 -32.99
C ARG A 244 -18.55 27.62 -33.18
N CYS A 245 -19.54 28.36 -33.69
CA CYS A 245 -19.50 29.82 -33.67
C CYS A 245 -20.25 30.35 -32.45
N SER A 246 -19.65 31.22 -31.66
CA SER A 246 -20.31 31.86 -30.52
C SER A 246 -19.79 33.28 -30.33
N ALA A 247 -20.70 34.26 -30.40
CA ALA A 247 -20.38 35.69 -30.38
C ALA A 247 -19.34 36.10 -31.44
N GLY A 248 -19.32 35.42 -32.59
CA GLY A 248 -18.37 35.67 -33.68
C GLY A 248 -16.97 35.10 -33.45
N ALA A 249 -16.74 34.40 -32.34
CA ALA A 249 -15.51 33.63 -32.11
C ALA A 249 -15.71 32.18 -32.55
N CYS A 250 -14.74 31.66 -33.31
CA CYS A 250 -14.66 30.24 -33.63
C CYS A 250 -14.13 29.46 -32.43
N GLY A 251 -14.81 28.37 -32.07
CA GLY A 251 -14.46 27.47 -31.00
C GLY A 251 -14.57 26.00 -31.44
N VAL A 252 -14.06 25.10 -30.61
CA VAL A 252 -14.23 23.65 -30.76
C VAL A 252 -15.51 23.21 -30.04
N ALA A 253 -16.45 22.59 -30.76
CA ALA A 253 -17.65 21.99 -30.18
C ALA A 253 -17.37 20.60 -29.60
N ALA A 254 -16.69 19.78 -30.39
CA ALA A 254 -16.31 18.41 -30.06
C ALA A 254 -15.16 17.96 -30.97
N CYS A 255 -14.22 17.17 -30.44
CA CYS A 255 -13.18 16.53 -31.21
C CYS A 255 -13.71 15.32 -31.99
N GLU A 256 -13.07 15.01 -33.12
CA GLU A 256 -13.18 13.71 -33.76
C GLU A 256 -12.71 12.60 -32.80
N ALA A 257 -13.28 11.40 -32.93
CA ALA A 257 -12.92 10.28 -32.07
C ALA A 257 -11.42 9.95 -32.19
N GLY A 258 -10.70 9.97 -31.06
CA GLY A 258 -9.26 9.73 -31.00
C GLY A 258 -8.38 10.97 -31.07
N PHE A 259 -8.96 12.17 -31.26
CA PHE A 259 -8.26 13.44 -31.16
C PHE A 259 -8.67 14.18 -29.88
N ALA A 260 -7.76 14.99 -29.36
CA ALA A 260 -8.02 15.86 -28.20
C ALA A 260 -7.41 17.25 -28.43
N ASP A 261 -8.11 18.25 -27.90
CA ASP A 261 -7.66 19.64 -27.78
C ASP A 261 -6.90 19.76 -26.44
N CYS A 262 -5.56 19.75 -26.50
CA CYS A 262 -4.72 19.67 -25.31
C CYS A 262 -4.18 21.02 -24.85
N ASP A 263 -4.19 22.04 -25.71
CA ASP A 263 -3.83 23.41 -25.39
C ASP A 263 -5.04 24.35 -25.21
N GLY A 264 -6.26 23.89 -25.55
CA GLY A 264 -7.50 24.65 -25.46
C GLY A 264 -7.70 25.65 -26.61
N SER A 265 -6.91 25.55 -27.68
CA SER A 265 -6.89 26.54 -28.76
C SER A 265 -7.73 26.10 -29.96
N ALA A 266 -8.78 26.87 -30.22
CA ALA A 266 -9.61 26.69 -31.40
C ALA A 266 -8.87 26.96 -32.74
N ALA A 267 -7.70 27.60 -32.70
CA ALA A 267 -6.94 27.95 -33.91
C ALA A 267 -6.30 26.73 -34.59
N ASN A 268 -5.92 25.72 -33.81
CA ASN A 268 -5.32 24.45 -34.23
C ASN A 268 -6.25 23.25 -34.03
N GLY A 269 -7.38 23.41 -33.35
CA GLY A 269 -8.42 22.40 -33.24
C GLY A 269 -8.05 21.31 -32.24
N CYS A 270 -8.35 20.05 -32.56
CA CYS A 270 -7.96 18.92 -31.71
C CYS A 270 -6.65 18.33 -32.23
N GLU A 271 -5.55 18.93 -31.79
CA GLU A 271 -4.22 18.83 -32.36
C GLU A 271 -3.46 17.53 -32.03
N VAL A 272 -3.94 16.75 -31.06
CA VAL A 272 -3.26 15.53 -30.59
C VAL A 272 -4.07 14.27 -30.90
N ASP A 273 -3.49 13.33 -31.66
CA ASP A 273 -4.02 11.96 -31.80
C ASP A 273 -3.64 11.13 -30.57
N VAL A 274 -4.53 11.11 -29.58
CA VAL A 274 -4.34 10.41 -28.30
C VAL A 274 -4.26 8.89 -28.45
N ARG A 275 -4.48 8.34 -29.66
CA ARG A 275 -4.39 6.89 -29.88
C ARG A 275 -2.96 6.41 -30.07
N VAL A 276 -2.06 7.30 -30.48
CA VAL A 276 -0.69 6.96 -30.89
C VAL A 276 0.35 7.88 -30.29
N ASP A 277 -0.04 9.07 -29.81
CA ASP A 277 0.90 9.98 -29.16
C ASP A 277 1.32 9.42 -27.79
N ALA A 278 2.62 9.18 -27.63
CA ALA A 278 3.18 8.64 -26.40
C ALA A 278 3.16 9.64 -25.23
N MET A 279 3.00 10.94 -25.50
CA MET A 279 2.95 11.98 -24.47
C MET A 279 1.51 12.25 -23.97
N SER A 280 0.50 11.80 -24.72
CA SER A 280 -0.92 12.00 -24.46
C SER A 280 -1.75 10.76 -24.76
N CYS A 281 -1.29 9.59 -24.29
CA CYS A 281 -1.91 8.32 -24.61
C CYS A 281 -3.26 8.15 -23.89
N GLY A 282 -4.34 8.11 -24.67
CA GLY A 282 -5.73 8.01 -24.20
C GLY A 282 -6.34 9.33 -23.72
N ARG A 283 -5.53 10.32 -23.31
CA ARG A 283 -5.93 11.69 -22.95
C ARG A 283 -4.74 12.64 -22.96
N CYS A 284 -5.00 13.94 -23.02
CA CYS A 284 -3.98 14.98 -22.92
C CYS A 284 -3.08 14.82 -21.70
N GLY A 285 -1.76 14.85 -21.91
CA GLY A 285 -0.75 14.77 -20.86
C GLY A 285 -0.60 13.40 -20.19
N ALA A 286 -1.38 12.38 -20.59
CA ALA A 286 -1.17 11.01 -20.12
C ALA A 286 0.03 10.37 -20.83
N ARG A 287 1.23 10.72 -20.37
CA ARG A 287 2.47 10.16 -20.90
C ARG A 287 2.53 8.66 -20.64
N CYS A 288 2.76 7.88 -21.68
CA CYS A 288 3.04 6.45 -21.60
C CYS A 288 4.50 6.24 -21.20
N ALA A 289 4.74 6.29 -19.88
CA ALA A 289 6.06 6.11 -19.27
C ALA A 289 5.99 5.09 -18.12
N PRO A 290 5.82 3.80 -18.44
CA PRO A 290 5.80 2.75 -17.43
C PRO A 290 7.12 2.72 -16.64
N PRO A 291 7.09 2.44 -15.32
CA PRO A 291 8.29 2.29 -14.50
C PRO A 291 9.24 1.22 -15.06
N HIS A 292 10.55 1.52 -15.04
CA HIS A 292 11.62 0.61 -15.50
C HIS A 292 11.43 0.04 -16.91
N ALA A 293 10.76 0.79 -17.78
CA ALA A 293 10.34 0.30 -19.08
C ALA A 293 10.24 1.41 -20.13
N THR A 294 10.37 1.00 -21.39
CA THR A 294 10.02 1.83 -22.55
C THR A 294 8.58 1.57 -22.94
N GLY A 295 7.72 2.59 -22.82
CA GLY A 295 6.31 2.53 -23.18
C GLY A 295 6.03 2.87 -24.65
N SER A 296 4.95 2.32 -25.21
CA SER A 296 4.37 2.70 -26.51
C SER A 296 2.87 2.88 -26.41
N CYS A 297 2.34 3.89 -27.10
CA CYS A 297 0.91 4.13 -27.19
C CYS A 297 0.31 3.47 -28.44
N SER A 298 -0.73 2.68 -28.26
CA SER A 298 -1.50 2.10 -29.36
C SER A 298 -2.98 2.04 -29.01
N ALA A 299 -3.83 2.54 -29.91
CA ALA A 299 -5.27 2.65 -29.71
C ALA A 299 -5.66 3.36 -28.39
N GLY A 300 -4.81 4.26 -27.90
CA GLY A 300 -5.03 5.03 -26.67
C GLY A 300 -4.72 4.26 -25.39
N ALA A 301 -4.14 3.06 -25.51
CA ALA A 301 -3.65 2.26 -24.40
C ALA A 301 -2.11 2.27 -24.38
N CYS A 302 -1.55 2.42 -23.19
CA CYS A 302 -0.12 2.29 -22.97
C CYS A 302 0.27 0.81 -22.89
N SER A 303 1.40 0.45 -23.49
CA SER A 303 1.95 -0.90 -23.51
C SER A 303 3.45 -0.86 -23.25
N VAL A 304 4.00 -1.90 -22.63
CA VAL A 304 5.45 -2.07 -22.43
C VAL A 304 6.05 -2.67 -23.69
N VAL A 305 7.06 -2.00 -24.26
CA VAL A 305 7.82 -2.50 -25.43
C VAL A 305 9.04 -3.31 -24.98
N ALA A 306 9.76 -2.78 -24.00
CA ALA A 306 10.97 -3.39 -23.46
C ALA A 306 11.20 -2.90 -22.02
N CYS A 307 11.67 -3.81 -21.17
CA CYS A 307 12.15 -3.49 -19.83
C CYS A 307 13.56 -2.91 -19.88
N ASP A 308 13.87 -2.07 -18.89
CA ASP A 308 15.24 -1.68 -18.59
C ASP A 308 16.07 -2.93 -18.23
N PRO A 309 17.38 -2.94 -18.51
CA PRO A 309 18.23 -4.08 -18.19
C PRO A 309 18.14 -4.49 -16.71
N GLY A 310 17.83 -5.76 -16.46
CA GLY A 310 17.70 -6.32 -15.12
C GLY A 310 16.28 -6.26 -14.54
N TYR A 311 15.32 -5.64 -15.22
CA TYR A 311 13.91 -5.64 -14.84
C TYR A 311 13.08 -6.56 -15.74
N GLY A 312 11.97 -7.07 -15.21
CA GLY A 312 11.01 -7.90 -15.94
C GLY A 312 9.57 -7.50 -15.63
N ASP A 313 8.73 -7.53 -16.66
CA ASP A 313 7.27 -7.47 -16.59
C ASP A 313 6.76 -8.91 -16.34
N CYS A 314 6.46 -9.23 -15.08
CA CYS A 314 6.17 -10.60 -14.66
C CYS A 314 4.67 -10.89 -14.47
N ASP A 315 3.83 -9.86 -14.43
CA ASP A 315 2.37 -9.98 -14.41
C ASP A 315 1.68 -9.59 -15.73
N GLY A 316 2.39 -8.93 -16.66
CA GLY A 316 1.88 -8.47 -17.95
C GLY A 316 1.10 -7.16 -17.89
N ASP A 317 1.12 -6.44 -16.76
CA ASP A 317 0.39 -5.19 -16.56
C ASP A 317 1.23 -3.97 -16.93
N ALA A 318 0.95 -3.41 -18.12
CA ALA A 318 1.63 -2.20 -18.58
C ALA A 318 1.45 -0.97 -17.64
N GLY A 319 0.48 -1.00 -16.71
CA GLY A 319 0.24 0.06 -15.74
C GLY A 319 1.30 0.15 -14.65
N ASN A 320 1.91 -0.97 -14.24
CA ASN A 320 2.99 -1.00 -13.24
C ASN A 320 4.40 -1.18 -13.86
N GLY A 321 4.47 -1.50 -15.15
CA GLY A 321 5.71 -1.50 -15.93
C GLY A 321 6.49 -2.79 -15.78
N CYS A 322 7.82 -2.70 -15.69
CA CYS A 322 8.66 -3.87 -15.39
C CYS A 322 8.95 -3.88 -13.89
N GLU A 323 8.00 -4.43 -13.16
CA GLU A 323 7.81 -4.30 -11.72
C GLU A 323 8.82 -5.10 -10.88
N VAL A 324 9.53 -6.06 -11.49
CA VAL A 324 10.44 -6.96 -10.77
C VAL A 324 11.90 -6.72 -11.15
N ASP A 325 12.75 -6.42 -10.15
CA ASP A 325 14.21 -6.48 -10.31
C ASP A 325 14.68 -7.95 -10.31
N LEU A 326 14.96 -8.46 -11.50
CA LEU A 326 15.39 -9.83 -11.76
C LEU A 326 16.78 -10.13 -11.18
N ARG A 327 17.53 -9.13 -10.72
CA ARG A 327 18.88 -9.34 -10.15
C ARG A 327 18.85 -9.67 -8.67
N THR A 328 17.78 -9.31 -7.98
CA THR A 328 17.67 -9.39 -6.52
C THR A 328 16.43 -10.18 -6.06
N SER A 329 15.43 -10.34 -6.92
CA SER A 329 14.22 -11.11 -6.58
C SER A 329 14.49 -12.62 -6.56
N ALA A 330 14.43 -13.23 -5.38
CA ALA A 330 14.49 -14.69 -5.24
C ALA A 330 13.29 -15.41 -5.87
N ALA A 331 12.18 -14.72 -6.10
CA ALA A 331 11.00 -15.27 -6.77
C ALA A 331 11.11 -15.28 -8.30
N HIS A 332 11.94 -14.40 -8.87
CA HIS A 332 12.05 -14.13 -10.31
C HIS A 332 13.50 -13.84 -10.72
N CYS A 333 14.43 -14.72 -10.37
CA CYS A 333 15.85 -14.47 -10.50
C CYS A 333 16.35 -14.72 -11.93
N GLY A 334 16.78 -13.67 -12.63
CA GLY A 334 17.22 -13.70 -14.02
C GLY A 334 16.08 -13.83 -15.05
N THR A 335 14.93 -14.40 -14.67
CA THR A 335 13.71 -14.45 -15.49
C THR A 335 12.47 -14.42 -14.60
N CYS A 336 11.32 -14.01 -15.14
CA CYS A 336 10.04 -13.99 -14.43
C CYS A 336 9.53 -15.36 -13.93
N VAL A 337 10.12 -16.46 -14.37
CA VAL A 337 9.71 -17.81 -13.94
C VAL A 337 10.75 -18.52 -13.08
N ALA A 338 11.96 -17.97 -13.00
CA ALA A 338 13.07 -18.59 -12.30
C ALA A 338 13.03 -18.28 -10.80
N ARG A 339 12.30 -19.10 -10.05
CA ARG A 339 12.29 -19.04 -8.59
C ARG A 339 13.50 -19.78 -8.01
N CYS A 340 14.26 -19.12 -7.15
CA CYS A 340 15.34 -19.75 -6.39
C CYS A 340 14.73 -20.62 -5.28
N ALA A 341 14.64 -21.92 -5.54
CA ALA A 341 14.14 -22.90 -4.59
C ALA A 341 15.19 -23.99 -4.38
N TYR A 342 15.60 -24.13 -3.12
CA TYR A 342 16.56 -25.14 -2.69
C TYR A 342 15.94 -25.97 -1.55
N PRO A 343 16.14 -27.29 -1.52
CA PRO A 343 15.68 -28.12 -0.41
C PRO A 343 16.24 -27.60 0.92
N ASN A 344 15.35 -27.34 1.88
CA ASN A 344 15.66 -26.87 3.23
C ASN A 344 16.59 -25.65 3.34
N ALA A 345 16.65 -24.79 2.32
CA ALA A 345 17.44 -23.57 2.33
C ALA A 345 16.64 -22.41 1.75
N ALA A 346 16.90 -21.21 2.26
CA ALA A 346 16.37 -19.99 1.65
C ALA A 346 17.03 -19.76 0.29
N GLY A 347 16.27 -19.51 -0.77
CA GLY A 347 16.85 -19.11 -2.06
C GLY A 347 17.28 -17.63 -2.04
N GLN A 348 18.45 -17.34 -2.59
CA GLN A 348 18.92 -15.96 -2.83
C GLN A 348 19.10 -15.73 -4.32
N CYS A 349 18.82 -14.50 -4.76
CA CYS A 349 19.17 -14.03 -6.09
C CYS A 349 20.31 -13.02 -5.98
N ARG A 350 21.41 -13.27 -6.71
CA ARG A 350 22.55 -12.36 -6.77
C ARG A 350 22.90 -12.13 -8.23
N GLU A 351 22.74 -10.90 -8.70
CA GLU A 351 23.02 -10.52 -10.09
C GLU A 351 22.30 -11.41 -11.12
N GLY A 352 21.07 -11.83 -10.80
CA GLY A 352 20.25 -12.66 -11.68
C GLY A 352 20.61 -14.15 -11.68
N VAL A 353 21.47 -14.57 -10.78
CA VAL A 353 21.85 -15.98 -10.58
C VAL A 353 21.34 -16.46 -9.23
N CYS A 354 20.62 -17.58 -9.24
CA CYS A 354 20.19 -18.23 -8.00
C CYS A 354 21.39 -18.81 -7.26
N ALA A 355 21.42 -18.61 -5.95
CA ALA A 355 22.35 -19.25 -5.03
C ALA A 355 21.61 -19.70 -3.76
N PRO A 356 22.04 -20.78 -3.10
CA PRO A 356 21.51 -21.12 -1.79
C PRO A 356 21.90 -20.04 -0.78
N GLY A 357 20.95 -19.69 0.07
CA GLY A 357 21.12 -18.82 1.21
C GLY A 357 21.37 -19.61 2.49
N ALA A 358 20.88 -19.08 3.61
CA ALA A 358 20.97 -19.79 4.88
C ALA A 358 20.09 -21.06 4.87
N CYS A 359 20.61 -22.13 5.47
CA CYS A 359 19.81 -23.31 5.77
C CYS A 359 18.65 -22.97 6.70
N ASN A 360 17.53 -23.66 6.52
CA ASN A 360 16.45 -23.64 7.49
C ASN A 360 16.96 -24.13 8.85
N PRO A 361 16.39 -23.65 9.97
CA PRO A 361 16.79 -24.10 11.30
C PRO A 361 16.74 -25.64 11.41
N GLY A 362 17.82 -26.24 11.91
CA GLY A 362 17.93 -27.69 12.03
C GLY A 362 18.35 -28.44 10.77
N PHE A 363 18.80 -27.73 9.72
CA PHE A 363 19.41 -28.31 8.54
C PHE A 363 20.81 -27.76 8.32
N SER A 364 21.66 -28.52 7.63
CA SER A 364 23.00 -28.10 7.23
C SER A 364 23.36 -28.68 5.87
N ASP A 365 24.14 -27.91 5.11
CA ASP A 365 24.81 -28.34 3.89
C ASP A 365 26.12 -29.04 4.28
N CYS A 366 26.17 -30.36 4.14
CA CYS A 366 27.29 -31.18 4.62
C CYS A 366 28.21 -31.66 3.49
N ASP A 367 27.79 -31.64 2.24
CA ASP A 367 28.61 -31.95 1.07
C ASP A 367 29.12 -30.71 0.32
N GLY A 368 28.57 -29.53 0.59
CA GLY A 368 28.91 -28.26 -0.04
C GLY A 368 28.31 -28.09 -1.44
N ASP A 369 27.40 -28.96 -1.86
CA ASP A 369 26.75 -28.90 -3.16
C ASP A 369 25.48 -28.05 -3.10
N ALA A 370 25.66 -26.79 -3.50
CA ALA A 370 24.60 -25.81 -3.64
C ALA A 370 23.36 -26.30 -4.42
N ALA A 371 23.50 -27.27 -5.33
CA ALA A 371 22.39 -27.76 -6.15
C ALA A 371 21.36 -28.59 -5.35
N ASN A 372 21.77 -29.26 -4.28
CA ASN A 372 20.89 -30.13 -3.48
C ASN A 372 20.41 -29.47 -2.17
N GLY A 373 20.94 -28.30 -1.82
CA GLY A 373 20.45 -27.46 -0.73
C GLY A 373 21.07 -27.80 0.62
N CYS A 374 20.26 -27.81 1.69
CA CYS A 374 20.70 -28.26 3.01
C CYS A 374 20.10 -29.64 3.29
N GLU A 375 20.84 -30.66 2.87
CA GLU A 375 20.43 -32.04 2.71
C GLU A 375 20.40 -32.82 4.02
N VAL A 376 21.12 -32.39 5.05
CA VAL A 376 21.20 -33.08 6.34
C VAL A 376 20.39 -32.38 7.41
N GLU A 377 19.40 -33.09 7.98
CA GLU A 377 18.69 -32.66 9.17
C GLU A 377 19.59 -32.83 10.41
N THR A 378 20.00 -31.73 11.04
CA THR A 378 20.86 -31.72 12.23
C THR A 378 20.09 -31.58 13.53
N ALA A 379 18.77 -31.31 13.49
CA ALA A 379 17.96 -31.16 14.69
C ALA A 379 17.57 -32.49 15.36
N SER A 380 17.40 -33.56 14.58
CA SER A 380 16.83 -34.83 15.04
C SER A 380 17.61 -36.08 14.59
N ASN A 381 18.54 -35.95 13.63
CA ASN A 381 19.34 -37.07 13.14
C ASN A 381 20.47 -37.44 14.13
N PRO A 382 20.46 -38.66 14.70
CA PRO A 382 21.53 -39.10 15.60
C PRO A 382 22.90 -39.22 14.93
N LEU A 383 22.99 -39.26 13.60
CA LEU A 383 24.24 -39.35 12.87
C LEU A 383 24.85 -37.97 12.52
N SER A 384 24.13 -36.88 12.75
CA SER A 384 24.59 -35.50 12.45
C SER A 384 23.95 -34.48 13.40
N CYS A 385 23.98 -34.76 14.70
CA CYS A 385 23.26 -33.99 15.69
C CYS A 385 23.93 -32.66 16.02
N GLY A 386 23.30 -31.56 15.62
CA GLY A 386 23.79 -30.18 15.79
C GLY A 386 24.92 -29.77 14.84
N ALA A 387 25.54 -30.72 14.14
CA ALA A 387 26.56 -30.47 13.12
C ALA A 387 26.73 -31.67 12.19
N CYS A 388 27.22 -31.43 10.97
CA CYS A 388 27.55 -32.47 10.00
C CYS A 388 28.47 -33.54 10.60
N GLY A 389 28.07 -34.82 10.49
CA GLY A 389 28.86 -35.96 10.96
C GLY A 389 29.01 -36.09 12.47
N ARG A 390 28.32 -35.27 13.28
CA ARG A 390 28.30 -35.40 14.74
C ARG A 390 27.39 -36.56 15.15
N VAL A 391 27.96 -37.77 15.19
CA VAL A 391 27.26 -38.97 15.65
C VAL A 391 27.08 -38.93 17.17
N CYS A 392 25.86 -39.14 17.65
CA CYS A 392 25.58 -39.34 19.05
C CYS A 392 25.93 -40.77 19.46
N ASP A 393 27.06 -40.94 20.13
CA ASP A 393 27.43 -42.19 20.80
C ASP A 393 27.05 -42.10 22.28
N ARG A 394 26.18 -43.00 22.75
CA ARG A 394 25.65 -43.06 24.12
C ARG A 394 25.84 -44.50 24.64
N PRO A 395 26.87 -44.78 25.43
CA PRO A 395 27.13 -46.13 25.94
C PRO A 395 25.93 -46.71 26.72
N ASN A 396 25.60 -47.98 26.47
CA ASN A 396 24.48 -48.71 27.09
C ASN A 396 23.11 -48.00 26.95
N ALA A 397 22.92 -47.25 25.87
CA ALA A 397 21.69 -46.52 25.63
C ALA A 397 21.42 -46.32 24.14
N THR A 398 20.15 -46.15 23.79
CA THR A 398 19.76 -45.62 22.48
C THR A 398 19.99 -44.11 22.46
N ALA A 399 20.86 -43.66 21.57
CA ALA A 399 21.10 -42.24 21.35
C ALA A 399 19.89 -41.56 20.69
N GLN A 400 19.56 -40.36 21.18
CA GLN A 400 18.53 -39.49 20.60
C GLN A 400 19.15 -38.13 20.29
N CYS A 401 18.77 -37.52 19.16
CA CYS A 401 19.06 -36.12 18.89
C CYS A 401 17.80 -35.29 19.09
N SER A 402 17.89 -34.24 19.91
CA SER A 402 16.77 -33.33 20.17
C SER A 402 17.26 -31.90 20.16
N ALA A 403 16.75 -31.11 19.20
CA ALA A 403 17.15 -29.73 18.94
C ALA A 403 18.68 -29.57 18.73
N GLY A 404 19.31 -30.53 18.06
CA GLY A 404 20.76 -30.52 17.79
C GLY A 404 21.63 -30.88 18.99
N VAL A 405 21.04 -31.38 20.07
CA VAL A 405 21.74 -31.87 21.26
C VAL A 405 21.56 -33.38 21.38
N CYS A 406 22.67 -34.10 21.53
CA CYS A 406 22.66 -35.52 21.83
C CYS A 406 22.14 -35.73 23.25
N ARG A 407 21.15 -36.60 23.40
CA ARG A 407 20.54 -36.99 24.67
C ARG A 407 20.44 -38.51 24.75
N ILE A 408 20.30 -39.03 25.96
CA ILE A 408 19.88 -40.40 26.19
C ILE A 408 18.39 -40.50 25.85
N GLY A 409 18.04 -41.31 24.85
CA GLY A 409 16.63 -41.59 24.53
C GLY A 409 16.06 -42.63 25.48
N ARG A 410 16.78 -43.75 25.66
CA ARG A 410 16.42 -44.83 26.58
C ARG A 410 17.66 -45.63 26.94
N CYS A 411 17.85 -45.92 28.22
CA CYS A 411 18.86 -46.88 28.67
C CYS A 411 18.53 -48.30 28.20
N ASP A 412 19.57 -49.07 27.88
CA ASP A 412 19.44 -50.50 27.67
C ASP A 412 18.88 -51.19 28.92
N ALA A 413 18.22 -52.34 28.74
CA ALA A 413 17.64 -53.07 29.86
C ALA A 413 18.71 -53.40 30.91
N GLY A 414 18.43 -53.09 32.18
CA GLY A 414 19.37 -53.29 33.28
C GLY A 414 20.47 -52.23 33.40
N SER A 415 20.38 -51.13 32.65
CA SER A 415 21.26 -49.95 32.80
C SER A 415 20.46 -48.73 33.23
N ALA A 416 21.08 -47.81 33.98
CA ALA A 416 20.49 -46.54 34.39
C ALA A 416 21.52 -45.42 34.34
N ASP A 417 21.04 -44.22 34.00
CA ASP A 417 21.76 -42.95 34.14
C ASP A 417 21.56 -42.43 35.57
N CYS A 418 22.57 -42.57 36.42
CA CYS A 418 22.50 -42.24 37.84
C CYS A 418 23.14 -40.90 38.19
N ASP A 419 23.95 -40.32 37.29
CA ASP A 419 24.52 -38.99 37.46
C ASP A 419 23.80 -37.89 36.66
N GLY A 420 22.87 -38.26 35.79
CA GLY A 420 22.03 -37.38 34.98
C GLY A 420 22.78 -36.76 33.81
N ARG A 421 23.93 -37.31 33.41
CA ARG A 421 24.77 -36.77 32.33
C ARG A 421 24.61 -37.59 31.07
N ASP A 422 24.06 -36.95 30.05
CA ASP A 422 23.86 -37.58 28.74
C ASP A 422 25.16 -38.09 28.11
N ASP A 423 26.33 -37.51 28.40
CA ASP A 423 27.59 -37.75 27.67
C ASP A 423 28.30 -39.07 27.96
N ASN A 424 28.11 -39.64 29.14
CA ASN A 424 28.65 -40.94 29.55
C ASN A 424 27.62 -42.09 29.42
N GLY A 425 26.41 -41.80 28.93
CA GLY A 425 25.38 -42.82 28.71
C GLY A 425 24.79 -43.35 30.01
N CYS A 426 24.26 -44.58 29.98
CA CYS A 426 23.71 -45.22 31.17
C CYS A 426 24.80 -46.07 31.84
N GLU A 427 25.49 -45.45 32.79
CA GLU A 427 26.76 -45.88 33.35
C GLU A 427 26.63 -46.96 34.43
N VAL A 428 25.46 -47.12 35.04
CA VAL A 428 25.23 -48.08 36.12
C VAL A 428 24.42 -49.27 35.64
N ASN A 429 24.99 -50.48 35.77
CA ASN A 429 24.25 -51.72 35.57
C ASN A 429 23.38 -52.02 36.81
N THR A 430 22.09 -51.68 36.76
CA THR A 430 21.14 -51.88 37.85
C THR A 430 20.72 -53.34 38.03
N SER A 431 21.10 -54.24 37.14
CA SER A 431 20.83 -55.67 37.26
C SER A 431 21.85 -56.41 38.13
N LEU A 432 23.06 -55.86 38.29
CA LEU A 432 24.18 -56.53 38.96
C LEU A 432 24.85 -55.68 40.05
N THR A 433 24.68 -54.35 40.00
CA THR A 433 25.37 -53.44 40.93
C THR A 433 24.69 -53.42 42.29
N LEU A 434 25.37 -53.95 43.32
CA LEU A 434 24.86 -54.00 44.70
C LEU A 434 24.48 -52.63 45.29
N SER A 435 25.17 -51.56 44.90
CA SER A 435 24.88 -50.20 45.37
C SER A 435 23.76 -49.51 44.58
N SER A 436 23.19 -50.15 43.56
CA SER A 436 22.13 -49.58 42.70
C SER A 436 21.25 -50.69 42.10
N CYS A 437 20.80 -51.63 42.93
CA CYS A 437 20.08 -52.80 42.48
C CYS A 437 18.61 -52.47 42.20
N GLY A 438 18.23 -52.53 40.92
CA GLY A 438 16.90 -52.19 40.41
C GLY A 438 16.62 -50.69 40.27
N ALA A 439 17.41 -49.82 40.93
CA ALA A 439 17.33 -48.37 40.80
C ALA A 439 18.64 -47.70 41.26
N CYS A 440 18.92 -46.50 40.75
CA CYS A 440 20.05 -45.69 41.17
C CYS A 440 20.08 -45.47 42.69
N GLY A 441 21.21 -45.74 43.31
CA GLY A 441 21.41 -45.57 44.76
C GLY A 441 20.65 -46.55 45.65
N ARG A 442 19.92 -47.52 45.09
CA ARG A 442 19.26 -48.58 45.88
C ARG A 442 20.30 -49.62 46.30
N VAL A 443 20.83 -49.43 47.50
CA VAL A 443 21.83 -50.34 48.09
C VAL A 443 21.16 -51.61 48.63
N CYS A 444 21.62 -52.77 48.18
CA CYS A 444 21.28 -54.08 48.75
C CYS A 444 22.11 -54.33 50.01
N ALA A 445 21.51 -54.10 51.18
CA ALA A 445 22.16 -54.34 52.47
C ALA A 445 21.21 -55.04 53.48
N PRO A 446 20.75 -56.27 53.19
CA PRO A 446 19.96 -57.06 54.11
C PRO A 446 20.74 -57.37 55.39
N ALA A 447 20.08 -57.28 56.54
CA ALA A 447 20.71 -57.57 57.83
C ALA A 447 21.06 -59.06 57.95
N HIS A 448 22.22 -59.35 58.56
CA HIS A 448 22.67 -60.73 58.83
C HIS A 448 22.71 -61.66 57.60
N ALA A 449 22.89 -61.09 56.41
CA ALA A 449 22.87 -61.82 55.15
C ALA A 449 23.97 -61.33 54.20
N THR A 450 24.37 -62.19 53.25
CA THR A 450 25.21 -61.80 52.11
C THR A 450 24.30 -61.39 50.95
N PRO A 451 24.30 -60.12 50.52
CA PRO A 451 23.46 -59.66 49.43
C PRO A 451 23.96 -60.13 48.07
N VAL A 452 23.02 -60.39 47.17
CA VAL A 452 23.25 -60.46 45.72
C VAL A 452 22.21 -59.59 45.00
N CYS A 453 22.63 -58.99 43.89
CA CYS A 453 21.71 -58.32 42.97
C CYS A 453 21.54 -59.21 41.74
N GLU A 454 20.33 -59.73 41.55
CA GLU A 454 20.00 -60.57 40.39
C GLU A 454 18.77 -59.99 39.70
N GLU A 455 18.89 -59.70 38.40
CA GLU A 455 17.83 -59.10 37.58
C GLU A 455 17.23 -57.81 38.18
N GLY A 456 18.04 -57.05 38.93
CA GLY A 456 17.63 -55.81 39.59
C GLY A 456 16.80 -56.02 40.85
N ARG A 457 16.78 -57.23 41.40
CA ARG A 457 16.12 -57.56 42.67
C ARG A 457 17.20 -57.86 43.72
N CYS A 458 16.99 -57.31 44.91
CA CYS A 458 17.78 -57.68 46.09
C CYS A 458 17.40 -59.11 46.46
N ALA A 459 18.39 -60.00 46.51
CA ALA A 459 18.22 -61.35 47.00
C ALA A 459 19.29 -61.67 48.04
N ILE A 460 19.04 -62.70 48.83
CA ILE A 460 19.97 -63.20 49.85
C ILE A 460 20.68 -64.42 49.27
N ALA A 461 22.00 -64.32 49.08
CA ALA A 461 22.80 -65.46 48.64
C ALA A 461 22.99 -66.50 49.77
N SER A 462 23.17 -66.00 50.99
CA SER A 462 23.31 -66.83 52.18
C SER A 462 23.11 -66.02 53.46
N CYS A 463 22.51 -66.63 54.49
CA CYS A 463 22.45 -66.05 55.83
C CYS A 463 23.79 -66.19 56.56
N ALA A 464 24.05 -65.27 57.48
CA ALA A 464 25.09 -65.44 58.48
C ALA A 464 24.82 -66.71 59.31
N PRO A 465 25.85 -67.37 59.86
CA PRO A 465 25.66 -68.53 60.73
C PRO A 465 24.62 -68.24 61.82
N SER A 466 23.74 -69.22 62.07
CA SER A 466 22.59 -69.16 62.99
C SER A 466 21.45 -68.20 62.68
N TYR A 467 21.52 -67.42 61.61
CA TYR A 467 20.39 -66.63 61.15
C TYR A 467 19.66 -67.36 60.02
N ALA A 468 18.34 -67.25 59.99
CA ALA A 468 17.50 -67.78 58.92
C ALA A 468 16.50 -66.71 58.45
N ASN A 469 16.19 -66.75 57.16
CA ASN A 469 15.09 -65.98 56.59
C ASN A 469 13.83 -66.85 56.64
N CYS A 470 12.95 -66.59 57.60
CA CYS A 470 11.78 -67.42 57.86
C CYS A 470 10.49 -66.88 57.23
N ASN A 471 10.48 -65.59 56.83
CA ASN A 471 9.37 -64.98 56.09
C ASN A 471 9.57 -64.97 54.56
N GLU A 472 10.71 -65.48 54.09
CA GLU A 472 11.16 -65.50 52.68
C GLU A 472 11.27 -64.11 52.04
N SER A 473 11.34 -63.05 52.86
CA SER A 473 11.48 -61.67 52.41
C SER A 473 12.97 -61.28 52.38
N PRO A 474 13.52 -60.85 51.24
CA PRO A 474 14.91 -60.40 51.16
C PRO A 474 15.12 -58.98 51.70
N ASP A 475 14.04 -58.22 51.96
CA ASP A 475 14.11 -56.79 52.30
C ASP A 475 14.51 -56.53 53.75
N ASP A 476 14.15 -57.42 54.68
CA ASP A 476 14.49 -57.38 56.10
C ASP A 476 15.63 -58.33 56.51
N GLY A 477 16.12 -59.14 55.58
CA GLY A 477 17.33 -59.94 55.73
C GLY A 477 17.08 -61.34 56.29
N CYS A 478 18.04 -61.87 57.04
CA CYS A 478 17.84 -63.11 57.81
C CYS A 478 17.51 -62.71 59.24
N GLU A 479 16.21 -62.55 59.48
CA GLU A 479 15.63 -61.85 60.62
C GLU A 479 15.58 -62.68 61.90
N VAL A 480 15.66 -64.01 61.79
CA VAL A 480 15.51 -64.95 62.91
C VAL A 480 16.84 -65.56 63.31
N ASP A 481 17.23 -65.43 64.58
CA ASP A 481 18.32 -66.22 65.17
C ASP A 481 17.80 -67.59 65.64
N THR A 482 18.09 -68.63 64.87
CA THR A 482 17.62 -70.00 65.14
C THR A 482 18.29 -70.65 66.36
N ARG A 483 19.22 -69.97 67.03
CA ARG A 483 19.83 -70.50 68.28
C ARG A 483 19.15 -70.03 69.55
N SER A 484 18.34 -68.97 69.47
CA SER A 484 17.74 -68.30 70.62
C SER A 484 16.24 -68.04 70.47
N ASP A 485 15.74 -67.94 69.23
CA ASP A 485 14.32 -67.75 68.97
C ASP A 485 13.51 -69.00 69.31
N VAL A 486 12.55 -68.87 70.22
CA VAL A 486 11.72 -69.98 70.71
C VAL A 486 10.70 -70.44 69.67
N ALA A 487 10.28 -69.57 68.74
CA ALA A 487 9.34 -69.89 67.67
C ALA A 487 10.01 -70.52 66.43
N HIS A 488 11.35 -70.43 66.33
CA HIS A 488 12.14 -70.91 65.19
C HIS A 488 13.43 -71.65 65.63
N CYS A 489 13.34 -72.42 66.71
CA CYS A 489 14.50 -73.02 67.34
C CYS A 489 15.08 -74.17 66.50
N GLY A 490 16.34 -74.03 66.10
CA GLY A 490 17.01 -74.98 65.20
C GLY A 490 16.55 -74.92 63.74
N GLY A 491 15.54 -74.10 63.40
CA GLY A 491 15.06 -73.91 62.03
C GLY A 491 13.73 -73.13 61.97
N CYS A 492 13.42 -72.59 60.79
CA CYS A 492 12.19 -71.81 60.59
C CYS A 492 10.93 -72.61 60.89
N GLY A 493 9.98 -72.00 61.59
CA GLY A 493 8.71 -72.61 62.01
C GLY A 493 8.84 -73.69 63.08
N ASN A 494 10.06 -74.00 63.54
CA ASN A 494 10.29 -75.00 64.59
C ASN A 494 10.10 -74.39 65.98
N GLY A 495 8.85 -74.07 66.30
CA GLY A 495 8.49 -73.55 67.60
C GLY A 495 8.60 -74.62 68.68
N CYS A 496 9.36 -74.35 69.73
CA CYS A 496 9.50 -75.27 70.84
C CYS A 496 8.18 -75.46 71.57
N ARG A 497 7.65 -76.68 71.55
CA ARG A 497 6.41 -77.04 72.23
C ARG A 497 6.57 -78.36 72.96
N PHE A 498 6.54 -78.28 74.28
CA PHE A 498 6.47 -79.44 75.16
C PHE A 498 5.11 -79.45 75.87
N PRO A 499 4.45 -80.61 76.04
CA PRO A 499 3.25 -80.72 76.84
C PRO A 499 3.49 -80.19 78.27
N ARG A 500 2.62 -79.28 78.73
CA ARG A 500 2.59 -78.76 80.10
C ARG A 500 3.90 -78.13 80.59
N ALA A 501 4.59 -77.44 79.69
CA ALA A 501 5.84 -76.73 80.00
C ALA A 501 5.97 -75.44 79.19
N THR A 502 6.65 -74.45 79.77
CA THR A 502 7.21 -73.34 79.01
C THR A 502 8.54 -73.77 78.40
N THR A 503 8.84 -73.24 77.23
CA THR A 503 9.94 -73.72 76.39
C THR A 503 10.99 -72.62 76.20
N ARG A 504 12.25 -73.02 76.04
CA ARG A 504 13.36 -72.13 75.68
C ARG A 504 14.17 -72.74 74.53
N CYS A 505 14.77 -71.88 73.73
CA CYS A 505 15.73 -72.29 72.72
C CYS A 505 17.15 -71.97 73.20
N THR A 506 18.02 -72.97 73.28
CA THR A 506 19.44 -72.74 73.53
C THR A 506 20.29 -73.55 72.58
N GLY A 507 21.14 -72.88 71.81
CA GLY A 507 22.03 -73.57 70.88
C GLY A 507 21.32 -74.23 69.69
N GLY A 508 20.07 -73.82 69.41
CA GLY A 508 19.24 -74.41 68.35
C GLY A 508 18.54 -75.70 68.76
N GLN A 509 18.48 -75.98 70.06
CA GLN A 509 17.74 -77.11 70.63
C GLN A 509 16.66 -76.58 71.58
N CYS A 510 15.48 -77.19 71.48
CA CYS A 510 14.36 -76.91 72.36
C CYS A 510 14.59 -77.62 73.69
N HIS A 511 14.48 -76.86 74.78
CA HIS A 511 14.53 -77.40 76.13
C HIS A 511 13.29 -76.97 76.91
N ILE A 512 12.96 -77.77 77.92
CA ILE A 512 11.99 -77.36 78.93
C ILE A 512 12.62 -76.21 79.72
N ALA A 513 11.95 -75.06 79.75
CA ALA A 513 12.38 -73.92 80.57
C ALA A 513 11.85 -74.12 82.00
N THR A 514 10.54 -74.32 82.14
CA THR A 514 9.88 -74.68 83.39
C THR A 514 8.63 -75.50 83.12
N CYS A 515 8.34 -76.48 83.99
CA CYS A 515 7.06 -77.18 83.97
C CYS A 515 5.92 -76.29 84.45
N ASP A 516 4.71 -76.54 83.94
CA ASP A 516 3.48 -75.96 84.48
C ASP A 516 3.32 -76.39 85.96
N PRO A 517 2.73 -75.54 86.81
CA PRO A 517 2.55 -75.86 88.23
C PRO A 517 1.86 -77.21 88.46
N GLY A 518 2.47 -78.07 89.27
CA GLY A 518 1.95 -79.40 89.61
C GLY A 518 2.36 -80.53 88.66
N TYR A 519 3.17 -80.24 87.65
CA TYR A 519 3.77 -81.22 86.75
C TYR A 519 5.30 -81.20 86.84
N GLY A 520 5.94 -82.34 86.61
CA GLY A 520 7.39 -82.50 86.56
C GLY A 520 7.80 -83.47 85.47
N ASP A 521 8.97 -83.24 84.88
CA ASP A 521 9.71 -84.21 84.06
C ASP A 521 10.48 -85.11 85.03
N CYS A 522 9.94 -86.29 85.31
CA CYS A 522 10.49 -87.19 86.32
C CYS A 522 11.24 -88.38 85.72
N ASN A 523 11.08 -88.63 84.43
CA ASN A 523 11.87 -89.61 83.67
C ASN A 523 13.19 -89.00 83.16
N GLY A 524 13.32 -87.66 83.14
CA GLY A 524 14.46 -86.93 82.61
C GLY A 524 14.50 -86.87 81.08
N ASP A 525 13.39 -87.17 80.42
CA ASP A 525 13.25 -87.12 78.96
C ASP A 525 12.46 -85.88 78.57
N GLU A 526 13.16 -84.84 78.12
CA GLU A 526 12.52 -83.59 77.69
C GLU A 526 11.52 -83.80 76.53
N GLY A 527 11.59 -84.92 75.80
CA GLY A 527 10.81 -85.20 74.60
C GLY A 527 9.31 -85.46 74.82
N ASP A 528 8.91 -85.96 75.99
CA ASP A 528 7.48 -86.17 76.33
C ASP A 528 6.89 -85.09 77.26
N GLY A 529 7.70 -84.10 77.63
CA GLY A 529 7.30 -82.90 78.36
C GLY A 529 7.31 -83.07 79.87
N CYS A 530 6.47 -82.30 80.58
CA CYS A 530 6.27 -82.51 82.01
C CYS A 530 5.07 -83.42 82.22
N GLU A 531 5.31 -84.70 82.02
CA GLU A 531 4.34 -85.79 81.94
C GLU A 531 3.81 -86.22 83.31
N THR A 532 4.61 -86.07 84.37
CA THR A 532 4.26 -86.58 85.69
C THR A 532 3.47 -85.55 86.49
N ALA A 533 2.21 -85.89 86.82
CA ALA A 533 1.38 -85.11 87.73
C ALA A 533 1.84 -85.32 89.20
N LEU A 534 2.64 -84.39 89.71
CA LEU A 534 3.25 -84.45 91.05
C LEU A 534 2.21 -84.41 92.20
N SER A 535 0.97 -84.03 91.91
CA SER A 535 -0.11 -83.96 92.89
C SER A 535 -0.74 -85.32 93.23
N ALA A 536 -0.52 -86.34 92.39
CA ALA A 536 -1.18 -87.64 92.51
C ALA A 536 -0.26 -88.85 92.23
N ALA A 537 0.97 -88.64 91.74
CA ALA A 537 1.91 -89.71 91.45
C ALA A 537 2.56 -90.26 92.75
N PRO A 538 2.26 -91.52 93.18
CA PRO A 538 2.81 -92.09 94.41
C PRO A 538 4.33 -92.24 94.39
N ASP A 539 4.90 -92.36 93.19
CA ASP A 539 6.34 -92.52 92.97
C ASP A 539 7.08 -91.20 92.68
N ASN A 540 6.37 -90.07 92.60
CA ASN A 540 6.94 -88.74 92.30
C ASN A 540 6.14 -87.62 93.01
N CYS A 541 5.88 -87.78 94.30
CA CYS A 541 4.93 -86.95 95.02
C CYS A 541 5.51 -85.59 95.42
N GLY A 542 4.93 -84.51 94.90
CA GLY A 542 5.30 -83.12 95.17
C GLY A 542 6.58 -82.64 94.49
N VAL A 543 7.58 -83.51 94.36
CA VAL A 543 8.76 -83.35 93.48
C VAL A 543 9.15 -84.71 92.90
N CYS A 544 9.85 -84.72 91.77
CA CYS A 544 10.34 -85.96 91.18
C CYS A 544 11.27 -86.71 92.14
N GLY A 545 11.17 -88.04 92.17
CA GLY A 545 11.97 -88.92 93.02
C GLY A 545 11.51 -89.03 94.48
N VAL A 546 10.39 -88.41 94.87
CA VAL A 546 9.77 -88.62 96.18
C VAL A 546 8.77 -89.76 96.11
N PHE A 547 9.14 -90.88 96.72
CA PHE A 547 8.33 -92.08 96.78
C PHE A 547 7.53 -92.14 98.08
N CYS A 548 6.20 -92.15 97.99
CA CYS A 548 5.34 -92.37 99.14
C CYS A 548 5.25 -93.86 99.48
N THR A 549 5.17 -94.19 100.77
CA THR A 549 4.95 -95.57 101.22
C THR A 549 3.55 -96.08 100.88
N GLU A 550 2.55 -95.19 100.84
CA GLU A 550 1.16 -95.54 100.55
C GLU A 550 0.58 -94.65 99.44
N VAL A 551 0.11 -93.43 99.72
CA VAL A 551 -0.60 -92.57 98.75
C VAL A 551 0.08 -91.21 98.58
N CYS A 552 0.04 -90.65 97.37
CA CYS A 552 0.35 -89.24 97.10
C CYS A 552 -0.93 -88.45 96.87
N ARG A 553 -1.15 -87.38 97.62
CA ARG A 553 -2.29 -86.48 97.44
C ARG A 553 -1.89 -85.03 97.66
N ALA A 554 -2.28 -84.16 96.74
CA ALA A 554 -1.97 -82.73 96.78
C ALA A 554 -0.49 -82.45 97.04
N SER A 555 0.38 -83.24 96.40
CA SER A 555 1.84 -83.13 96.52
C SER A 555 2.44 -83.52 97.89
N VAL A 556 1.68 -84.23 98.73
CA VAL A 556 2.12 -84.70 100.06
C VAL A 556 1.93 -86.22 100.18
N CYS A 557 2.92 -86.90 100.78
CA CYS A 557 2.83 -88.31 101.11
C CYS A 557 2.01 -88.52 102.38
N GLU A 558 0.95 -89.31 102.27
CA GLU A 558 0.06 -89.62 103.38
C GLU A 558 -0.24 -91.12 103.45
N PRO A 559 -0.54 -91.67 104.64
CA PRO A 559 -1.01 -93.03 104.75
C PRO A 559 -2.41 -93.19 104.12
N CYS A 560 -2.69 -94.37 103.57
CA CYS A 560 -3.98 -94.79 103.05
C CYS A 560 -5.10 -94.67 104.12
N SER A 561 -4.76 -94.67 105.41
CA SER A 561 -5.72 -94.39 106.50
C SER A 561 -6.34 -92.99 106.48
N VAL A 562 -5.72 -92.01 105.80
CA VAL A 562 -6.27 -90.65 105.62
C VAL A 562 -6.62 -90.33 104.16
N ALA A 563 -6.35 -91.25 103.23
CA ALA A 563 -6.69 -91.12 101.81
C ALA A 563 -8.12 -91.62 101.51
N SER A 564 -8.67 -91.21 100.36
CA SER A 564 -9.99 -91.67 99.89
C SER A 564 -9.92 -93.07 99.26
N GLU A 565 -10.97 -93.89 99.45
CA GLU A 565 -11.13 -95.19 98.80
C GLU A 565 -10.96 -95.05 97.28
N GLY A 566 -10.11 -95.88 96.68
CA GLY A 566 -9.78 -95.79 95.25
C GLY A 566 -8.51 -95.00 94.91
N ALA A 567 -7.81 -94.41 95.89
CA ALA A 567 -6.55 -93.71 95.63
C ALA A 567 -5.44 -94.67 95.18
N ALA A 568 -4.63 -94.25 94.20
CA ALA A 568 -3.52 -95.04 93.70
C ALA A 568 -2.42 -95.16 94.77
N CYS A 569 -1.98 -96.37 95.03
CA CYS A 569 -0.86 -96.68 95.90
C CYS A 569 0.40 -97.00 95.09
N ARG A 570 1.55 -96.92 95.76
CA ARG A 570 2.84 -97.35 95.20
C ARG A 570 2.78 -98.82 94.78
N GLY A 571 3.26 -99.13 93.56
CA GLY A 571 3.25 -100.48 92.99
C GLY A 571 2.02 -100.84 92.15
N GLY A 572 1.13 -99.88 91.88
CA GLY A 572 -0.08 -100.09 91.06
C GLY A 572 -1.29 -100.61 91.81
N SER A 573 -1.13 -100.88 93.11
CA SER A 573 -2.20 -101.23 94.04
C SER A 573 -3.14 -100.04 94.28
N ILE A 574 -4.34 -100.30 94.82
CA ILE A 574 -5.33 -99.26 95.15
C ILE A 574 -5.58 -99.26 96.66
N CYS A 575 -5.70 -98.08 97.25
CA CYS A 575 -6.08 -97.91 98.65
C CYS A 575 -7.52 -98.41 98.86
N ARG A 576 -7.67 -99.50 99.62
CA ARG A 576 -8.97 -100.10 99.97
C ARG A 576 -9.16 -100.14 101.47
N CYS A 577 -10.34 -99.74 101.93
CA CYS A 577 -10.70 -99.72 103.34
C CYS A 577 -11.70 -100.83 103.66
N ALA A 578 -11.37 -101.66 104.65
CA ALA A 578 -12.30 -102.65 105.21
C ALA A 578 -12.57 -102.25 106.67
N GLY A 579 -13.63 -101.48 106.90
CA GLY A 579 -13.91 -100.88 108.21
C GLY A 579 -12.90 -99.77 108.55
N ALA A 580 -12.30 -99.81 109.74
CA ALA A 580 -11.32 -98.81 110.20
C ALA A 580 -9.87 -99.08 109.73
N LEU A 581 -9.64 -100.15 108.97
CA LEU A 581 -8.32 -100.52 108.45
C LEU A 581 -8.29 -100.26 106.94
N CYS A 582 -7.48 -99.27 106.54
CA CYS A 582 -7.19 -98.95 105.15
C CYS A 582 -5.75 -99.37 104.84
N ALA A 583 -5.57 -100.09 103.74
CA ALA A 583 -4.26 -100.49 103.27
C ALA A 583 -4.24 -100.55 101.74
N CYS A 584 -3.06 -100.38 101.15
CA CYS A 584 -2.84 -100.58 99.73
C CYS A 584 -2.96 -102.07 99.39
N ARG A 585 -3.87 -102.41 98.46
CA ARG A 585 -4.11 -103.78 98.01
C ARG A 585 -4.21 -103.83 96.49
N ASP A 586 -3.64 -104.88 95.91
CA ASP A 586 -3.71 -105.15 94.47
C ASP A 586 -5.14 -105.36 93.97
#